data_AF-A0A1Y1JTE5-F1
#
_entry.id   AF-A0A1Y1JTE5-F1
#
_cell.length_a   1.000
_cell.length_b   1.000
_cell.length_c   1.000
_cell.angle_alpha   90.00
_cell.angle_beta   90.00
_cell.angle_gamma   90.00
#
_symmetry.space_group_name_H-M   'P 1'
#
loop_
_entity.id
_entity.type
_entity.pdbx_description
1 polymer ?
#
loop_
_entity_poly.entity_id
_entity_poly.type
_entity_poly.pdbx_seq_one_letter_code
_entity_poly.pdbx_strand_id
1 'polypeptide(L)'
;MHNFYDFYLYIDFIDSNRYDPNTSEFIKKLIYNVDIYKLVSITRSSDMQYFDVEEWINQINLKVRIGYNQIKKNSNSEILKKNCCIAINFYMDLIKSAINSSNLINDHKTYSINGLQEYWNEHMNIDVYECKRLNNMFPDLAKCILQKLRDDKYKTENENKTEDYIKTEWEVIFNNAVLCVKSKNMKIINYL
;
A
#
# COMPACT_ATOMS: atom_id res chain seq x y z
N MET A 1 -3.82 -31.59 7.83
CA MET A 1 -4.30 -30.83 9.00
C MET A 1 -3.24 -29.79 9.33
N HIS A 2 -3.38 -28.57 8.80
CA HIS A 2 -2.52 -27.45 9.20
C HIS A 2 -3.11 -26.77 10.43
N ASN A 3 -2.25 -26.50 11.40
CA ASN A 3 -2.59 -26.18 12.78
C ASN A 3 -3.34 -24.85 12.89
N PHE A 4 -4.52 -24.90 13.50
CA PHE A 4 -5.30 -23.71 13.90
C PHE A 4 -4.49 -22.77 14.83
N TYR A 5 -3.49 -23.31 15.55
CA TYR A 5 -2.60 -22.54 16.44
C TYR A 5 -1.65 -21.59 15.69
N ASP A 6 -1.16 -21.96 14.51
CA ASP A 6 -0.28 -21.11 13.72
C ASP A 6 -1.02 -19.87 13.20
N PHE A 7 -2.33 -19.99 12.94
CA PHE A 7 -3.17 -18.90 12.46
C PHE A 7 -3.48 -17.85 13.55
N TYR A 8 -3.67 -18.26 14.80
CA TYR A 8 -3.92 -17.34 15.91
C TYR A 8 -2.66 -16.58 16.33
N LEU A 9 -1.51 -17.25 16.44
CA LEU A 9 -0.22 -16.58 16.65
C LEU A 9 0.11 -15.62 15.50
N TYR A 10 -0.33 -15.92 14.28
CA TYR A 10 -0.17 -15.07 13.12
C TYR A 10 -1.05 -13.82 13.13
N ILE A 11 -2.29 -13.92 13.59
CA ILE A 11 -3.21 -12.78 13.71
C ILE A 11 -2.78 -11.84 14.85
N ASP A 12 -2.42 -12.38 16.02
CA ASP A 12 -1.92 -11.59 17.15
C ASP A 12 -0.55 -10.94 16.83
N PHE A 13 0.28 -11.61 16.03
CA PHE A 13 1.52 -11.05 15.49
C PHE A 13 1.25 -9.94 14.47
N ILE A 14 0.25 -10.08 13.61
CA ILE A 14 -0.13 -9.06 12.63
C ILE A 14 -0.65 -7.80 13.32
N ASP A 15 -1.47 -7.91 14.37
CA ASP A 15 -1.97 -6.74 15.09
C ASP A 15 -0.89 -6.03 15.92
N SER A 16 0.10 -6.76 16.44
CA SER A 16 1.26 -6.15 17.13
C SER A 16 2.28 -5.52 16.17
N ASN A 17 2.43 -6.01 14.92
CA ASN A 17 3.42 -5.51 13.95
C ASN A 17 2.85 -4.56 12.89
N ARG A 18 1.52 -4.48 12.72
CA ARG A 18 0.86 -3.50 11.84
C ARG A 18 1.26 -2.05 12.16
N TYR A 19 1.74 -1.81 13.38
CA TYR A 19 2.21 -0.51 13.86
C TYR A 19 3.59 -0.57 14.53
N ASP A 20 4.39 -1.60 14.24
CA ASP A 20 5.82 -1.55 14.59
C ASP A 20 6.46 -0.34 13.88
N PRO A 21 7.20 0.54 14.60
CA PRO A 21 7.88 1.67 14.01
C PRO A 21 8.78 1.30 12.82
N ASN A 22 9.46 0.13 12.88
CA ASN A 22 10.32 -0.32 11.80
C ASN A 22 9.49 -0.71 10.57
N THR A 23 8.39 -1.43 10.74
CA THR A 23 7.45 -1.74 9.65
C THR A 23 6.90 -0.47 8.98
N SER A 24 6.57 0.54 9.78
CA SER A 24 6.06 1.83 9.28
C SER A 24 7.10 2.58 8.44
N GLU A 25 8.38 2.50 8.78
CA GLU A 25 9.47 3.11 8.01
C GLU A 25 9.63 2.45 6.63
N PHE A 26 9.50 1.13 6.56
CA PHE A 26 9.58 0.39 5.29
C PHE A 26 8.41 0.74 4.38
N ILE A 27 7.19 0.81 4.93
CA ILE A 27 6.01 1.24 4.18
C ILE A 27 6.22 2.66 3.63
N LYS A 28 6.70 3.59 4.46
CA LYS A 28 6.99 4.98 4.07
C LYS A 28 7.99 5.06 2.92
N LYS A 29 9.14 4.39 3.03
CA LYS A 29 10.16 4.34 1.96
C LYS A 29 9.60 3.82 0.64
N LEU A 30 8.68 2.85 0.72
CA LEU A 30 8.08 2.25 -0.46
C LEU A 30 7.04 3.17 -1.11
N ILE A 31 6.18 3.84 -0.33
CA ILE A 31 5.17 4.80 -0.85
C ILE A 31 5.77 6.12 -1.30
N TYR A 32 6.96 6.54 -0.86
CA TYR A 32 7.59 7.75 -1.37
C TYR A 32 7.85 7.70 -2.89
N ASN A 33 7.92 6.49 -3.45
CA ASN A 33 8.04 6.26 -4.90
C ASN A 33 6.68 6.27 -5.62
N VAL A 34 5.57 6.34 -4.88
CA VAL A 34 4.20 6.40 -5.40
C VAL A 34 3.83 7.86 -5.63
N ASP A 35 3.44 8.17 -6.85
CA ASP A 35 3.00 9.52 -7.21
C ASP A 35 1.60 9.80 -6.64
N ILE A 36 1.53 10.75 -5.70
CA ILE A 36 0.29 11.15 -5.04
C ILE A 36 -0.75 11.63 -6.05
N TYR A 37 -0.35 12.48 -7.01
CA TYR A 37 -1.29 13.11 -7.95
C TYR A 37 -1.82 12.11 -8.95
N LYS A 38 -0.96 11.21 -9.44
CA LYS A 38 -1.44 10.11 -10.30
C LYS A 38 -2.35 9.14 -9.55
N LEU A 39 -2.05 8.83 -8.29
CA LEU A 39 -2.94 8.01 -7.46
C LEU A 39 -4.30 8.70 -7.26
N VAL A 40 -4.31 10.02 -7.06
CA VAL A 40 -5.53 10.83 -6.96
C VAL A 40 -6.29 10.82 -8.28
N SER A 41 -5.63 11.03 -9.43
CA SER A 41 -6.28 11.11 -10.73
C SER A 41 -7.02 9.81 -11.07
N ILE A 42 -6.45 8.64 -10.74
CA ILE A 42 -7.09 7.34 -10.96
C ILE A 42 -8.35 7.15 -10.13
N THR A 43 -8.34 7.68 -8.91
CA THR A 43 -9.47 7.51 -7.99
C THR A 43 -10.61 8.51 -8.22
N ARG A 44 -10.41 9.52 -9.08
CA ARG A 44 -11.33 10.64 -9.26
C ARG A 44 -11.73 10.92 -10.70
N SER A 45 -10.90 10.58 -11.68
CA SER A 45 -11.17 10.87 -13.09
C SER A 45 -12.37 10.06 -13.57
N SER A 46 -13.37 10.74 -14.14
CA SER A 46 -14.51 10.12 -14.81
C SER A 46 -14.14 9.51 -16.16
N ASP A 47 -13.09 10.02 -16.78
CA ASP A 47 -12.79 9.77 -18.19
C ASP A 47 -11.58 8.83 -18.37
N MET A 48 -11.03 8.34 -17.26
CA MET A 48 -9.84 7.50 -17.30
C MET A 48 -10.14 6.15 -17.93
N GLN A 49 -9.38 5.82 -18.97
CA GLN A 49 -9.53 4.58 -19.70
C GLN A 49 -8.71 3.48 -19.02
N TYR A 50 -9.02 2.24 -19.36
CA TYR A 50 -8.28 1.08 -18.88
C TYR A 50 -6.78 1.19 -19.17
N PHE A 51 -6.43 1.62 -20.39
CA PHE A 51 -5.04 1.80 -20.81
C PHE A 51 -4.27 2.78 -19.92
N ASP A 52 -4.88 3.90 -19.52
CA ASP A 52 -4.26 4.89 -18.64
C ASP A 52 -3.94 4.31 -17.26
N VAL A 53 -4.85 3.49 -16.72
CA VAL A 53 -4.66 2.81 -15.44
C VAL A 53 -3.56 1.76 -15.54
N GLU A 54 -3.52 0.96 -16.61
CA GLU A 54 -2.45 -0.02 -16.81
C GLU A 54 -1.08 0.63 -16.97
N GLU A 55 -0.99 1.68 -17.79
CA GLU A 55 0.26 2.42 -17.98
C GLU A 55 0.77 2.96 -16.65
N TRP A 56 -0.12 3.55 -15.85
CA TRP A 56 0.24 4.01 -14.51
C TRP A 56 0.71 2.88 -13.60
N ILE A 57 -0.02 1.75 -13.53
CA ILE A 57 0.35 0.58 -12.71
C ILE A 57 1.77 0.13 -13.10
N ASN A 58 2.07 0.07 -14.39
CA ASN A 58 3.39 -0.34 -14.89
C ASN A 58 4.48 0.65 -14.47
N GLN A 59 4.26 1.95 -14.66
CA GLN A 59 5.22 2.99 -14.28
C GLN A 59 5.51 2.97 -12.77
N ILE A 60 4.48 2.85 -11.94
CA ILE A 60 4.61 2.90 -10.49
C ILE A 60 5.21 1.60 -9.93
N ASN A 61 4.85 0.44 -10.49
CA ASN A 61 5.46 -0.84 -10.16
C ASN A 61 6.98 -0.80 -10.38
N LEU A 62 7.45 -0.20 -11.48
CA LEU A 62 8.89 -0.06 -11.75
C LEU A 62 9.59 0.79 -10.68
N LYS A 63 9.03 1.96 -10.33
CA LYS A 63 9.61 2.83 -9.29
C LYS A 63 9.62 2.14 -7.92
N VAL A 64 8.51 1.51 -7.55
CA VAL A 64 8.36 0.78 -6.29
C VAL A 64 9.31 -0.41 -6.24
N ARG A 65 9.53 -1.11 -7.35
CA ARG A 65 10.50 -2.20 -7.45
C ARG A 65 11.93 -1.73 -7.21
N ILE A 66 12.31 -0.56 -7.73
CA ILE A 66 13.63 0.02 -7.47
C ILE A 66 13.81 0.27 -5.97
N GLY A 67 12.84 0.94 -5.33
CA GLY A 67 12.86 1.19 -3.89
C GLY A 67 12.86 -0.11 -3.07
N TYR A 68 12.02 -1.07 -3.45
CA TYR A 68 11.96 -2.39 -2.83
C TYR A 68 13.32 -3.11 -2.90
N ASN A 69 13.98 -3.11 -4.06
CA ASN A 69 15.29 -3.74 -4.24
C ASN A 69 16.39 -3.06 -3.42
N GLN A 70 16.36 -1.73 -3.30
CA GLN A 70 17.29 -0.98 -2.45
C GLN A 70 17.12 -1.34 -0.98
N ILE A 71 15.87 -1.36 -0.50
CA ILE A 71 15.53 -1.74 0.88
C ILE A 71 15.95 -3.18 1.14
N LYS A 72 15.59 -4.09 0.23
CA LYS A 72 15.90 -5.52 0.27
C LYS A 72 17.39 -5.82 0.34
N LYS A 73 18.23 -5.10 -0.40
CA LYS A 73 19.70 -5.29 -0.36
C LYS A 73 20.29 -5.07 1.04
N ASN A 74 19.63 -4.27 1.87
CA ASN A 74 20.08 -3.93 3.21
C ASN A 74 19.41 -4.77 4.31
N SER A 75 18.52 -5.71 3.95
CA SER A 75 17.73 -6.53 4.88
C SER A 75 18.45 -7.86 5.20
N ASN A 76 19.44 -7.81 6.08
CA ASN A 76 20.24 -8.99 6.44
C ASN A 76 19.62 -9.87 7.54
N SER A 77 18.65 -9.36 8.31
CA SER A 77 17.98 -10.10 9.38
C SER A 77 16.58 -10.58 8.96
N GLU A 78 16.10 -11.63 9.61
CA GLU A 78 14.75 -12.19 9.37
C GLU A 78 13.64 -11.16 9.61
N ILE A 79 13.80 -10.30 10.63
CA ILE A 79 12.88 -9.20 10.94
C ILE A 79 12.81 -8.21 9.77
N LEU A 80 13.95 -7.79 9.21
CA LEU A 80 13.95 -6.84 8.10
C LEU A 80 13.38 -7.47 6.80
N LYS A 81 13.66 -8.75 6.56
CA LYS A 81 13.06 -9.51 5.45
C LYS A 81 11.53 -9.56 5.58
N LYS A 82 11.03 -9.79 6.80
CA LYS A 82 9.59 -9.77 7.09
C LYS A 82 8.98 -8.40 6.82
N ASN A 83 9.61 -7.33 7.30
CA ASN A 83 9.12 -5.96 7.10
C ASN A 83 9.08 -5.57 5.61
N CYS A 84 10.03 -6.06 4.78
CA CYS A 84 9.95 -5.94 3.32
C CYS A 84 8.67 -6.59 2.76
N CYS A 85 8.35 -7.83 3.16
CA CYS A 85 7.15 -8.52 2.69
C CYS A 85 5.85 -7.82 3.16
N ILE A 86 5.87 -7.24 4.36
CA ILE A 86 4.73 -6.48 4.88
C ILE A 86 4.53 -5.18 4.06
N ALA A 87 5.61 -4.46 3.75
CA ALA A 87 5.53 -3.22 2.99
C ALA A 87 4.98 -3.43 1.58
N ILE A 88 5.38 -4.53 0.91
CA ILE A 88 4.84 -4.84 -0.41
C ILE A 88 3.37 -5.29 -0.35
N ASN A 89 2.98 -6.04 0.68
CA ASN A 89 1.56 -6.37 0.93
C ASN A 89 0.71 -5.11 1.09
N PHE A 90 1.20 -4.13 1.85
CA PHE A 90 0.55 -2.84 2.01
C PHE A 90 0.42 -2.11 0.66
N TYR A 91 1.49 -2.04 -0.13
CA TYR A 91 1.45 -1.39 -1.44
C TYR A 91 0.42 -2.01 -2.37
N MET A 92 0.40 -3.33 -2.47
CA MET A 92 -0.59 -4.02 -3.30
C MET A 92 -2.02 -3.75 -2.81
N ASP A 93 -2.25 -3.69 -1.49
CA ASP A 93 -3.56 -3.33 -0.93
C ASP A 93 -3.96 -1.89 -1.27
N LEU A 94 -3.00 -0.95 -1.28
CA LEU A 94 -3.22 0.45 -1.66
C LEU A 94 -3.62 0.56 -3.13
N ILE A 95 -2.84 -0.02 -4.04
CA ILE A 95 -3.10 0.04 -5.49
C ILE A 95 -4.41 -0.68 -5.83
N LYS A 96 -4.66 -1.86 -5.25
CA LYS A 96 -5.93 -2.58 -5.40
C LYS A 96 -7.11 -1.72 -4.94
N SER A 97 -6.97 -1.02 -3.81
CA SER A 97 -8.02 -0.13 -3.31
C SER A 97 -8.25 1.07 -4.23
N ALA A 98 -7.19 1.60 -4.85
CA ALA A 98 -7.28 2.70 -5.80
C ALA A 98 -8.00 2.27 -7.09
N ILE A 99 -7.63 1.11 -7.65
CA ILE A 99 -8.30 0.52 -8.81
C ILE A 99 -9.79 0.29 -8.52
N ASN A 100 -10.12 -0.30 -7.37
CA ASN A 100 -11.51 -0.53 -6.98
C ASN A 100 -12.30 0.77 -6.84
N SER A 101 -11.64 1.86 -6.43
CA SER A 101 -12.24 3.17 -6.26
C SER A 101 -12.35 3.98 -7.55
N SER A 102 -11.73 3.52 -8.64
CA SER A 102 -11.80 4.14 -9.97
C SER A 102 -13.16 3.93 -10.64
N ASN A 103 -13.40 4.67 -11.73
CA ASN A 103 -14.61 4.54 -12.54
C ASN A 103 -14.51 3.46 -13.63
N LEU A 104 -13.45 2.64 -13.63
CA LEU A 104 -13.34 1.50 -14.52
C LEU A 104 -14.51 0.51 -14.33
N ILE A 105 -14.91 -0.16 -15.43
CA ILE A 105 -15.82 -1.29 -15.37
C ILE A 105 -15.17 -2.47 -14.61
N ASN A 106 -16.00 -3.35 -14.06
CA ASN A 106 -15.54 -4.42 -13.18
C ASN A 106 -14.53 -5.38 -13.83
N ASP A 107 -14.69 -5.67 -15.12
CA ASP A 107 -13.77 -6.55 -15.84
C ASP A 107 -12.38 -5.91 -15.94
N HIS A 108 -12.31 -4.64 -16.33
CA HIS A 108 -11.06 -3.87 -16.37
C HIS A 108 -10.40 -3.74 -15.00
N LYS A 109 -11.18 -3.56 -13.92
CA LYS A 109 -10.67 -3.60 -12.54
C LYS A 109 -10.04 -4.94 -12.21
N THR A 110 -10.73 -6.03 -12.60
CA THR A 110 -10.27 -7.40 -12.36
C THR A 110 -8.97 -7.68 -13.12
N TYR A 111 -8.88 -7.31 -14.40
CA TYR A 111 -7.66 -7.44 -15.20
C TYR A 111 -6.50 -6.65 -14.59
N SER A 112 -6.72 -5.39 -14.22
CA SER A 112 -5.69 -4.55 -13.60
C SER A 112 -5.17 -5.13 -12.27
N ILE A 113 -6.08 -5.66 -11.44
CA ILE A 113 -5.70 -6.29 -10.16
C ILE A 113 -4.94 -7.60 -10.39
N ASN A 114 -5.33 -8.40 -11.38
CA ASN A 114 -4.63 -9.64 -11.72
C ASN A 114 -3.23 -9.35 -12.25
N GLY A 115 -3.09 -8.39 -13.18
CA GLY A 115 -1.79 -7.98 -13.70
C GLY A 115 -0.87 -7.43 -12.61
N LEU A 116 -1.40 -6.67 -11.64
CA LEU A 116 -0.65 -6.25 -10.46
C LEU A 116 -0.15 -7.46 -9.63
N GLN A 117 -0.99 -8.49 -9.46
CA GLN A 117 -0.61 -9.70 -8.71
C GLN A 117 0.45 -10.51 -9.44
N GLU A 118 0.26 -10.74 -10.74
CA GLU A 118 1.20 -11.47 -11.60
C GLU A 118 2.58 -10.80 -11.59
N TYR A 119 2.61 -9.48 -11.83
CA TYR A 119 3.85 -8.70 -11.78
C TYR A 119 4.60 -8.94 -10.46
N TRP A 120 3.93 -8.80 -9.32
CA TRP A 120 4.65 -8.91 -8.06
C TRP A 120 4.97 -10.34 -7.66
N ASN A 121 4.18 -11.34 -8.05
CA ASN A 121 4.52 -12.74 -7.81
C ASN A 121 5.84 -13.12 -8.50
N GLU A 122 6.12 -12.57 -9.68
CA GLU A 122 7.38 -12.77 -10.40
C GLU A 122 8.57 -12.01 -9.78
N HIS A 123 8.30 -10.92 -9.06
CA HIS A 123 9.33 -9.97 -8.63
C HIS A 123 9.61 -9.94 -7.12
N MET A 124 8.73 -10.52 -6.30
CA MET A 124 8.90 -10.59 -4.84
C MET A 124 9.85 -11.69 -4.38
N ASN A 125 9.99 -12.77 -5.15
CA ASN A 125 10.71 -13.97 -4.74
C ASN A 125 12.21 -13.92 -5.09
N ILE A 126 13.02 -14.63 -4.30
CA ILE A 126 14.48 -14.76 -4.45
C ILE A 126 14.92 -16.12 -3.89
N ASP A 127 16.11 -16.56 -4.30
CA ASP A 127 16.81 -17.76 -3.83
C ASP A 127 16.95 -17.90 -2.30
N VAL A 128 16.82 -16.81 -1.53
CA VAL A 128 17.17 -16.76 -0.09
C VAL A 128 15.97 -16.61 0.86
N TYR A 129 14.79 -16.19 0.37
CA TYR A 129 13.51 -16.22 1.11
C TYR A 129 12.34 -15.86 0.18
N GLU A 130 11.15 -16.40 0.49
CA GLU A 130 9.91 -16.20 -0.26
C GLU A 130 8.97 -15.24 0.47
N CYS A 131 8.46 -14.22 -0.23
CA CYS A 131 7.39 -13.37 0.31
C CYS A 131 6.05 -13.92 -0.16
N LYS A 132 5.23 -14.44 0.76
CA LYS A 132 3.86 -14.83 0.44
C LYS A 132 2.93 -13.63 0.51
N ARG A 133 2.13 -13.45 -0.54
CA ARG A 133 1.05 -12.46 -0.60
C ARG A 133 -0.01 -12.76 0.47
N LEU A 134 -0.32 -11.77 1.30
CA LEU A 134 -1.39 -11.81 2.30
C LEU A 134 -2.48 -10.81 1.92
N ASN A 135 -3.53 -11.31 1.28
CA ASN A 135 -4.59 -10.46 0.76
C ASN A 135 -5.30 -9.67 1.87
N ASN A 136 -5.50 -8.37 1.63
CA ASN A 136 -6.23 -7.47 2.52
C ASN A 136 -5.63 -7.44 3.93
N MET A 137 -4.30 -7.29 4.01
CA MET A 137 -3.60 -7.10 5.29
C MET A 137 -3.81 -5.69 5.84
N PHE A 138 -3.94 -4.68 4.97
CA PHE A 138 -4.10 -3.27 5.32
C PHE A 138 -5.30 -2.57 4.64
N PRO A 139 -6.50 -3.17 4.60
CA PRO A 139 -7.61 -2.63 3.82
C PRO A 139 -8.10 -1.28 4.37
N ASP A 140 -8.13 -1.13 5.69
CA ASP A 140 -8.60 0.12 6.31
C ASP A 140 -7.59 1.24 6.23
N LEU A 141 -6.29 0.92 6.34
CA LEU A 141 -5.23 1.91 6.17
C LEU A 141 -5.20 2.41 4.72
N ALA A 142 -5.30 1.50 3.74
CA ALA A 142 -5.42 1.86 2.32
C ALA A 142 -6.65 2.75 2.08
N LYS A 143 -7.82 2.38 2.60
CA LYS A 143 -9.04 3.21 2.50
C LYS A 143 -8.85 4.59 3.13
N CYS A 144 -8.27 4.68 4.33
CA CYS A 144 -8.03 5.96 5.01
C CYS A 144 -7.07 6.86 4.21
N ILE A 145 -6.04 6.28 3.58
CA ILE A 145 -5.15 7.03 2.66
C ILE A 145 -5.95 7.57 1.48
N LEU A 146 -6.71 6.73 0.78
CA LEU A 146 -7.48 7.15 -0.39
C LEU A 146 -8.55 8.19 -0.03
N GLN A 147 -9.18 8.07 1.15
CA GLN A 147 -10.08 9.10 1.67
C GLN A 147 -9.35 10.43 1.83
N LYS A 148 -8.14 10.43 2.39
CA LYS A 148 -7.38 11.66 2.58
C LYS A 148 -6.91 12.28 1.26
N LEU A 149 -6.63 11.46 0.26
CA LEU A 149 -6.28 11.88 -1.09
C LEU A 149 -7.46 12.47 -1.87
N ARG A 150 -8.70 12.24 -1.44
CA ARG A 150 -9.90 12.88 -2.00
C ARG A 150 -10.09 14.32 -1.52
N ASP A 151 -9.31 14.79 -0.56
CA ASP A 151 -9.30 16.20 -0.18
C ASP A 151 -8.93 17.10 -1.38
N ASP A 152 -9.46 18.32 -1.40
CA ASP A 152 -9.28 19.26 -2.52
C ASP A 152 -7.83 19.70 -2.73
N LYS A 153 -7.00 19.57 -1.69
CA LYS A 153 -5.57 19.89 -1.69
C LYS A 153 -4.78 19.13 -2.78
N TYR A 154 -5.22 17.95 -3.18
CA TYR A 154 -4.49 17.09 -4.12
C TYR A 154 -5.10 17.05 -5.53
N LYS A 155 -6.05 17.94 -5.83
CA LYS A 155 -6.77 17.97 -7.12
C LYS A 155 -5.91 18.40 -8.31
N THR A 156 -4.93 19.26 -8.10
CA THR A 156 -4.08 19.77 -9.16
C THR A 156 -2.63 19.38 -8.91
N GLU A 157 -2.03 18.80 -9.95
CA GLU A 157 -0.59 18.58 -10.00
C GLU A 157 0.09 19.95 -9.91
N ASN A 158 1.07 20.08 -9.02
CA ASN A 158 1.83 21.32 -8.90
C ASN A 158 3.21 20.98 -9.46
N GLU A 159 3.53 21.53 -10.62
CA GLU A 159 4.64 21.11 -11.49
C GLU A 159 6.04 21.31 -10.87
N ASN A 160 6.15 21.96 -9.71
CA ASN A 160 7.42 22.34 -9.07
C ASN A 160 7.67 21.67 -7.69
N LYS A 161 7.12 20.47 -7.45
CA LYS A 161 7.31 19.77 -6.16
C LYS A 161 8.62 18.98 -6.14
N THR A 162 9.48 19.27 -5.16
CA THR A 162 10.71 18.50 -4.91
C THR A 162 10.40 17.12 -4.32
N GLU A 163 11.36 16.19 -4.41
CA GLU A 163 11.24 14.86 -3.78
C GLU A 163 10.96 14.97 -2.28
N ASP A 164 11.64 15.89 -1.59
CA ASP A 164 11.43 16.13 -0.15
C ASP A 164 10.02 16.60 0.16
N TYR A 165 9.46 17.48 -0.68
CA TYR A 165 8.07 17.89 -0.55
C TYR A 165 7.11 16.69 -0.65
N ILE A 166 7.32 15.80 -1.63
CA ILE A 166 6.49 14.60 -1.81
C ILE A 166 6.61 13.66 -0.60
N LYS A 167 7.82 13.48 -0.04
CA LYS A 167 8.04 12.70 1.18
C LYS A 167 7.25 13.28 2.36
N THR A 168 7.36 14.59 2.60
CA THR A 168 6.62 15.25 3.68
C THR A 168 5.11 15.11 3.53
N GLU A 169 4.57 15.25 2.32
CA GLU A 169 3.14 15.03 2.07
C GLU A 169 2.73 13.59 2.38
N TRP A 170 3.50 12.60 1.92
CA TRP A 170 3.25 11.20 2.24
C TRP A 170 3.29 10.92 3.75
N GLU A 171 4.22 11.54 4.50
CA GLU A 171 4.27 11.41 5.96
C GLU A 171 2.99 11.92 6.63
N VAL A 172 2.52 13.09 6.22
CA VAL A 172 1.27 13.67 6.72
C VAL A 172 0.08 12.78 6.38
N ILE A 173 -0.03 12.31 5.14
CA ILE A 173 -1.11 11.42 4.70
C ILE A 173 -1.08 10.11 5.50
N PHE A 174 0.08 9.48 5.61
CA PHE A 174 0.25 8.21 6.29
C PHE A 174 -0.09 8.33 7.78
N ASN A 175 0.46 9.32 8.49
CA ASN A 175 0.18 9.52 9.91
C ASN A 175 -1.30 9.79 10.17
N ASN A 176 -1.97 10.57 9.31
CA ASN A 176 -3.42 10.78 9.40
C ASN A 176 -4.20 9.50 9.15
N ALA A 177 -3.78 8.67 8.20
CA ALA A 177 -4.43 7.40 7.92
C ALA A 177 -4.30 6.42 9.09
N VAL A 178 -3.14 6.38 9.76
CA VAL A 178 -2.94 5.61 11.00
C VAL A 178 -3.93 6.05 12.09
N LEU A 179 -4.13 7.35 12.28
CA LEU A 179 -5.11 7.88 13.23
C LEU A 179 -6.55 7.50 12.84
N CYS A 180 -6.89 7.59 11.56
CA CYS A 180 -8.19 7.19 11.02
C CYS A 180 -8.51 5.70 11.27
N VAL A 181 -7.52 4.81 11.20
CA VAL A 181 -7.71 3.40 11.54
C VAL A 181 -7.92 3.24 13.05
N LYS A 182 -7.10 3.91 13.88
CA LYS A 182 -7.23 3.85 15.35
C LYS A 182 -8.59 4.34 15.83
N SER A 183 -9.11 5.44 15.28
CA SER A 183 -10.42 5.99 15.67
C SER A 183 -11.59 5.06 15.32
N LYS A 184 -11.48 4.26 14.24
CA LYS A 184 -12.49 3.26 13.87
C LYS A 184 -12.52 2.06 14.83
N ASN A 185 -11.38 1.76 15.47
CA ASN A 185 -11.24 0.64 16.40
C ASN A 185 -11.58 1.01 17.86
N MET A 186 -11.78 2.30 18.16
CA MET A 186 -12.24 2.74 19.48
C MET A 186 -13.74 2.46 19.63
N LYS A 187 -14.08 1.58 20.57
CA LYS A 187 -15.47 1.36 21.01
C LYS A 187 -15.74 2.20 22.26
N ILE A 188 -16.86 2.92 22.27
CA ILE A 188 -17.37 3.52 23.49
C ILE A 188 -17.87 2.37 24.37
N ILE A 189 -17.23 2.17 25.53
CA ILE A 189 -17.73 1.29 26.57
C ILE A 189 -18.60 2.17 27.46
N ASN A 190 -19.92 2.10 27.28
CA ASN A 190 -20.84 2.70 28.24
C ASN A 190 -20.82 1.83 29.50
N TYR A 191 -20.34 2.39 30.60
CA TYR A 191 -20.56 1.83 31.92
C TYR A 191 -21.97 2.21 32.35
N LEU A 192 -22.89 1.24 32.33
CA LEU A 192 -24.17 1.31 33.04
C LEU A 192 -23.97 0.81 34.48
#